data_AF-A0A6A6VGY9-F1
#
_entry.id   AF-A0A6A6VGY9-F1
#
_cell.length_a   1.000
_cell.length_b   1.000
_cell.length_c   1.000
_cell.angle_alpha   90.00
_cell.angle_beta   90.00
_cell.angle_gamma   90.00
#
_symmetry.space_group_name_H-M   'P 1'
#
loop_
_entity.id
_entity.type
_entity.pdbx_description
1 polymer ?
#
loop_
_entity_poly.entity_id
_entity_poly.type
_entity_poly.pdbx_seq_one_letter_code
_entity_poly.pdbx_strand_id
1 'polypeptide(L)'
;SILLYGTTTSPDWRAPLTTTLHSLPITILNPLNPLWDSTWTPDTPAFRRQVVWELDAAKAATVIGFWFGAETDAPISLLELGLNAGSGKCVVGVDGGYKKRGNVEVVCERFGIVCVRSLGELGEVVRGRVVGLLE
;
A
#
# COMPACT_ATOMS: atom_id res chain seq x y z
N SER A 1 1.06 -4.74 12.72
CA SER A 1 0.11 -4.92 11.60
C SER A 1 0.69 -4.29 10.34
N ILE A 2 0.23 -4.71 9.16
CA ILE A 2 0.68 -4.19 7.87
C ILE A 2 -0.53 -3.71 7.08
N LEU A 3 -0.46 -2.54 6.47
CA LEU A 3 -1.44 -2.04 5.51
C LEU A 3 -0.89 -2.12 4.09
N LEU A 4 -1.71 -2.55 3.13
CA LEU A 4 -1.32 -2.73 1.73
C LEU A 4 -2.08 -1.78 0.79
N TYR A 5 -1.53 -0.59 0.57
CA TYR A 5 -2.07 0.39 -0.37
C TYR A 5 -1.55 0.18 -1.78
N GLY A 6 -2.29 0.68 -2.77
CA GLY A 6 -1.82 0.72 -4.15
C GLY A 6 -2.86 0.24 -5.16
N THR A 7 -2.35 -0.19 -6.30
CA THR A 7 -3.14 -0.63 -7.45
C THR A 7 -4.18 -1.70 -7.09
N THR A 8 -5.40 -1.55 -7.59
CA THR A 8 -6.51 -2.53 -7.42
C THR A 8 -6.81 -3.33 -8.69
N THR A 9 -5.92 -3.28 -9.70
CA THR A 9 -6.06 -4.06 -10.94
C THR A 9 -5.89 -5.57 -10.71
N SER A 10 -6.34 -6.35 -11.68
CA SER A 10 -6.09 -7.79 -11.75
C SER A 10 -4.81 -8.08 -12.56
N PRO A 11 -3.98 -9.07 -12.17
CA PRO A 11 -4.11 -9.91 -10.97
C PRO A 11 -3.81 -9.15 -9.67
N ASP A 12 -4.42 -9.63 -8.58
CA ASP A 12 -4.24 -9.03 -7.26
C ASP A 12 -2.81 -9.23 -6.71
N TRP A 13 -2.02 -8.15 -6.72
CA TRP A 13 -0.65 -8.15 -6.20
C TRP A 13 -0.53 -8.37 -4.69
N ARG A 14 -1.60 -8.13 -3.92
CA ARG A 14 -1.62 -8.32 -2.46
C ARG A 14 -1.66 -9.80 -2.09
N ALA A 15 -2.17 -10.65 -2.99
CA ALA A 15 -2.25 -12.09 -2.77
C ALA A 15 -0.88 -12.76 -2.57
N PRO A 16 0.12 -12.65 -3.49
CA PRO A 16 1.43 -13.25 -3.27
C PRO A 16 2.13 -12.71 -2.02
N LEU A 17 1.99 -11.40 -1.73
CA LEU A 17 2.56 -10.79 -0.53
C LEU A 17 1.93 -11.34 0.76
N THR A 18 0.61 -11.49 0.78
CA THR A 18 -0.12 -12.08 1.91
C THR A 18 0.32 -13.52 2.16
N THR A 19 0.54 -14.30 1.10
CA THR A 19 1.08 -15.67 1.19
C THR A 19 2.46 -15.69 1.85
N THR A 20 3.38 -14.82 1.42
CA THR A 20 4.75 -14.73 1.97
C THR A 20 4.75 -14.37 3.47
N LEU A 21 3.75 -13.62 3.91
CA LEU A 21 3.65 -13.09 5.27
C LEU A 21 2.78 -13.95 6.20
N HIS A 22 2.11 -14.97 5.68
CA HIS A 22 1.10 -15.77 6.41
C HIS A 22 1.64 -16.45 7.67
N SER A 23 2.92 -16.81 7.72
CA SER A 23 3.52 -17.48 8.87
C SER A 23 3.89 -16.55 10.03
N LEU A 24 3.80 -15.23 9.84
CA LEU A 24 4.14 -14.25 10.87
C LEU A 24 2.93 -13.95 11.76
N PRO A 25 3.13 -13.68 13.06
CA PRO A 25 2.05 -13.35 14.01
C PRO A 25 1.57 -11.91 13.82
N ILE A 26 1.05 -11.59 12.64
CA ILE A 26 0.67 -10.24 12.25
C ILE A 26 -0.75 -10.17 11.70
N THR A 27 -1.32 -8.97 11.74
CA THR A 27 -2.55 -8.64 11.03
C THR A 27 -2.24 -7.91 9.74
N ILE A 28 -2.79 -8.38 8.63
CA ILE A 28 -2.76 -7.70 7.32
C ILE A 28 -4.08 -6.95 7.14
N LEU A 29 -3.98 -5.65 6.91
CA LEU A 29 -5.06 -4.73 6.61
C LEU A 29 -5.09 -4.55 5.09
N ASN A 30 -6.11 -5.11 4.43
CA ASN A 30 -6.26 -5.08 2.97
C ASN A 30 -7.41 -4.12 2.59
N PRO A 31 -7.11 -2.97 1.97
CA PRO A 31 -8.12 -2.00 1.52
C PRO A 31 -9.04 -2.51 0.41
N LEU A 32 -8.64 -3.54 -0.36
CA LEU A 32 -9.48 -4.04 -1.45
C LEU A 32 -10.79 -4.59 -0.90
N ASN A 33 -11.87 -3.83 -1.10
CA ASN A 33 -13.19 -4.19 -0.66
C ASN A 33 -13.96 -4.90 -1.78
N PRO A 34 -14.29 -6.20 -1.64
CA PRO A 34 -15.03 -6.94 -2.66
C PRO A 34 -16.49 -6.47 -2.82
N LEU A 35 -17.03 -5.68 -1.88
CA LEU A 35 -18.36 -5.10 -1.94
C LEU A 35 -18.38 -3.72 -2.63
N TRP A 36 -17.23 -3.20 -3.04
CA TRP A 36 -17.18 -1.94 -3.76
C TRP A 36 -17.90 -2.07 -5.12
N ASP A 37 -18.76 -1.10 -5.43
CA ASP A 37 -19.42 -0.98 -6.72
C ASP A 37 -19.54 0.49 -7.16
N SER A 38 -20.09 0.72 -8.35
CA SER A 38 -20.23 2.05 -8.93
C SER A 38 -21.28 2.95 -8.26
N THR A 39 -22.06 2.42 -7.30
CA THR A 39 -23.07 3.20 -6.57
C THR A 39 -22.49 3.96 -5.39
N TRP A 40 -21.26 3.66 -4.98
CA TRP A 40 -20.58 4.32 -3.88
C TRP A 40 -20.08 5.70 -4.30
N THR A 41 -20.88 6.73 -4.03
CA THR A 41 -20.50 8.14 -4.23
C THR A 41 -19.94 8.75 -2.94
N PRO A 42 -19.28 9.93 -3.00
CA PRO A 42 -18.76 10.62 -1.81
C PRO A 42 -19.77 10.87 -0.69
N ASP A 43 -21.05 10.95 -1.03
CA ASP A 43 -22.15 11.17 -0.08
C ASP A 43 -22.71 9.87 0.50
N THR A 44 -22.33 8.71 -0.02
CA THR A 44 -22.83 7.42 0.48
C THR A 44 -22.13 7.03 1.80
N PRO A 45 -22.88 6.48 2.77
CA PRO A 45 -22.29 5.96 3.99
C PRO A 45 -21.25 4.85 3.75
N ALA A 46 -21.41 4.06 2.67
CA ALA A 46 -20.48 2.99 2.34
C ALA A 46 -19.11 3.54 1.89
N PHE A 47 -19.10 4.52 0.98
CA PHE A 47 -17.88 5.25 0.61
C PHE A 47 -17.20 5.86 1.83
N ARG A 48 -17.97 6.59 2.66
CA ARG A 48 -17.40 7.24 3.85
C ARG A 48 -16.77 6.23 4.80
N ARG A 49 -17.42 5.08 5.05
CA ARG A 49 -16.88 4.01 5.90
C ARG A 49 -15.59 3.44 5.35
N GLN A 50 -15.50 3.22 4.04
CA GLN A 50 -14.29 2.72 3.39
C GLN A 50 -13.12 3.69 3.59
N VAL A 51 -13.30 4.95 3.21
CA VAL A 51 -12.25 5.97 3.31
C VAL A 51 -11.82 6.19 4.76
N VAL A 52 -12.76 6.24 5.70
CA VAL A 52 -12.43 6.37 7.13
C VAL A 52 -11.67 5.15 7.63
N TRP A 53 -12.09 3.93 7.27
CA TRP A 53 -11.39 2.72 7.64
C TRP A 53 -9.95 2.69 7.10
N GLU A 54 -9.73 3.09 5.85
CA GLU A 54 -8.39 3.15 5.24
C GLU A 54 -7.48 4.11 6.02
N LEU A 55 -7.96 5.31 6.34
CA LEU A 55 -7.19 6.29 7.11
C LEU A 55 -6.87 5.81 8.53
N ASP A 56 -7.85 5.21 9.22
CA ASP A 56 -7.66 4.64 10.56
C ASP A 56 -6.70 3.44 10.53
N ALA A 57 -6.80 2.61 9.50
CA ALA A 57 -5.89 1.49 9.26
C ALA A 57 -4.45 1.98 9.03
N ALA A 58 -4.23 3.05 8.27
CA ALA A 58 -2.90 3.62 8.05
C ALA A 58 -2.30 4.16 9.35
N LYS A 59 -3.12 4.81 10.18
CA LYS A 59 -2.71 5.28 11.50
C LYS A 59 -2.31 4.11 12.41
N ALA A 60 -3.09 3.03 12.42
CA ALA A 60 -2.85 1.85 13.25
C ALA A 60 -1.73 0.93 12.74
N ALA A 61 -1.43 0.95 11.45
CA ALA A 61 -0.42 0.11 10.84
C ALA A 61 0.99 0.40 11.38
N THR A 62 1.79 -0.66 11.50
CA THR A 62 3.21 -0.57 11.87
C THR A 62 4.09 -0.40 10.62
N VAL A 63 3.71 -1.07 9.54
CA VAL A 63 4.33 -0.97 8.21
C VAL A 63 3.24 -0.72 7.18
N ILE A 64 3.52 0.13 6.20
CA ILE A 64 2.61 0.41 5.08
C ILE A 64 3.33 0.08 3.78
N GLY A 65 2.89 -0.98 3.10
CA GLY A 65 3.37 -1.36 1.79
C GLY A 65 2.56 -0.66 0.70
N PHE A 66 3.24 -0.04 -0.27
CA PHE A 66 2.63 0.54 -1.46
C PHE A 66 3.07 -0.21 -2.71
N TRP A 67 2.14 -0.53 -3.61
CA TRP A 67 2.47 -0.97 -4.96
C TRP A 67 1.81 -0.11 -6.03
N PHE A 68 2.63 0.46 -6.91
CA PHE A 68 2.18 1.23 -8.08
C PHE A 68 2.49 0.47 -9.37
N GLY A 69 1.49 -0.22 -9.93
CA GLY A 69 1.57 -0.96 -11.20
C GLY A 69 1.39 -0.09 -12.45
N ALA A 70 1.90 -0.54 -13.60
CA ALA A 70 1.88 0.21 -14.87
C ALA A 70 0.48 0.54 -15.40
N GLU A 71 -0.50 -0.34 -15.18
CA GLU A 71 -1.84 -0.29 -15.77
C GLU A 71 -2.84 0.62 -15.04
N THR A 72 -2.37 1.44 -14.10
CA THR A 72 -3.24 2.33 -13.32
C THR A 72 -2.62 3.71 -13.15
N ASP A 73 -3.47 4.69 -12.88
CA ASP A 73 -3.02 6.01 -12.42
C ASP A 73 -2.87 6.04 -10.89
N ALA A 74 -3.56 5.14 -10.15
CA ALA A 74 -3.58 5.04 -8.69
C ALA A 74 -3.60 6.40 -7.94
N PRO A 75 -4.50 7.35 -8.30
CA PRO A 75 -4.45 8.71 -7.76
C PRO A 75 -4.70 8.76 -6.26
N ILE A 76 -5.58 7.90 -5.73
CA ILE A 76 -5.83 7.82 -4.29
C ILE A 76 -4.59 7.30 -3.56
N SER A 77 -3.87 6.32 -4.12
CA SER A 77 -2.63 5.84 -3.51
C SER A 77 -1.47 6.82 -3.55
N LEU A 78 -1.46 7.76 -4.50
CA LEU A 78 -0.54 8.91 -4.44
C LEU A 78 -0.87 9.83 -3.27
N LEU A 79 -2.16 10.09 -3.00
CA LEU A 79 -2.60 10.85 -1.84
C LEU A 79 -2.23 10.13 -0.53
N GLU A 80 -2.48 8.83 -0.45
CA GLU A 80 -2.14 7.99 0.70
C GLU A 80 -0.63 7.97 0.97
N LEU A 81 0.19 7.86 -0.08
CA LEU A 81 1.64 7.96 0.04
C LEU A 81 2.04 9.34 0.57
N GLY A 82 1.48 10.42 0.02
CA GLY A 82 1.75 11.78 0.49
C GLY A 82 1.41 12.00 1.96
N LEU A 83 0.26 11.48 2.42
CA LEU A 83 -0.16 11.55 3.83
C LEU A 83 0.78 10.78 4.77
N ASN A 84 1.38 9.68 4.30
CA ASN A 84 2.19 8.79 5.12
C ASN A 84 3.70 8.93 4.90
N ALA A 85 4.16 9.75 3.95
CA ALA A 85 5.57 9.82 3.54
C ALA A 85 6.53 10.12 4.71
N GLY A 86 6.14 11.02 5.61
CA GLY A 86 6.93 11.37 6.80
C GLY A 86 6.73 10.44 8.01
N SER A 87 5.90 9.40 7.90
CA SER A 87 5.58 8.52 9.06
C SER A 87 6.72 7.57 9.42
N GLY A 88 7.68 7.38 8.50
CA GLY A 88 8.70 6.34 8.61
C GLY A 88 8.17 4.93 8.39
N LYS A 89 6.86 4.70 8.23
CA LYS A 89 6.24 3.36 8.11
C LYS A 89 6.24 2.79 6.69
N CYS A 90 6.47 3.64 5.69
CA CYS A 90 6.27 3.29 4.29
C CYS A 90 7.40 2.40 3.73
N VAL A 91 7.01 1.48 2.85
CA VAL A 91 7.86 0.78 1.88
C VAL A 91 7.13 0.82 0.54
N VAL A 92 7.80 1.26 -0.52
CA VAL A 92 7.18 1.50 -1.81
C VAL A 92 7.78 0.58 -2.87
N GLY A 93 6.92 -0.05 -3.66
CA GLY A 93 7.29 -0.67 -4.93
C GLY A 93 6.60 0.08 -6.06
N VAL A 94 7.37 0.38 -7.11
CA VAL A 94 6.86 1.08 -8.31
C VAL A 94 7.35 0.39 -9.57
N ASP A 95 6.40 -0.03 -10.39
CA ASP A 95 6.67 -0.62 -11.70
C ASP A 95 7.36 0.41 -12.63
N GLY A 96 8.29 -0.05 -13.45
CA GLY A 96 9.01 0.79 -14.41
C GLY A 96 8.11 1.54 -15.39
N GLY A 97 6.96 0.95 -15.75
CA GLY A 97 5.95 1.50 -16.64
C GLY A 97 4.91 2.41 -15.95
N TYR A 98 4.93 2.56 -14.63
CA TYR A 98 3.96 3.41 -13.94
C TYR A 98 4.10 4.89 -14.36
N LYS A 99 3.02 5.48 -14.86
CA LYS A 99 3.05 6.83 -15.48
C LYS A 99 3.57 7.93 -14.56
N LYS A 100 3.36 7.80 -13.25
CA LYS A 100 3.80 8.78 -12.24
C LYS A 100 5.04 8.34 -11.48
N ARG A 101 5.75 7.33 -11.97
CA ARG A 101 6.97 6.75 -11.37
C ARG A 101 7.97 7.80 -10.88
N GLY A 102 8.32 8.78 -11.72
CA GLY A 102 9.26 9.84 -11.34
C GLY A 102 8.83 10.64 -10.10
N ASN A 103 7.52 10.89 -9.93
CA ASN A 103 7.00 11.59 -8.74
C ASN A 103 7.15 10.71 -7.49
N VAL A 104 6.80 9.43 -7.61
CA VAL A 104 6.91 8.47 -6.50
C VAL A 104 8.37 8.34 -6.04
N GLU A 105 9.30 8.23 -6.98
CA GLU A 105 10.73 8.11 -6.68
C GLU A 105 11.28 9.35 -5.98
N VAL A 106 10.98 10.55 -6.48
CA VAL A 106 11.44 11.80 -5.86
C VAL A 106 10.87 11.97 -4.46
N VAL A 107 9.60 11.60 -4.24
CA VAL A 107 9.01 11.57 -2.88
C VAL A 107 9.74 10.56 -2.01
N CYS A 108 10.00 9.35 -2.50
CA CYS A 108 10.70 8.35 -1.71
C CYS A 108 12.11 8.80 -1.32
N GLU A 109 12.87 9.35 -2.26
CA GLU A 109 14.20 9.92 -2.00
C GLU A 109 14.12 11.04 -0.96
N ARG A 110 13.20 12.00 -1.15
CA ARG A 110 13.03 13.16 -0.27
C ARG A 110 12.75 12.79 1.19
N PHE A 111 12.00 11.72 1.41
CA PHE A 111 11.56 11.27 2.73
C PHE A 111 12.35 10.04 3.25
N GLY A 112 13.36 9.57 2.52
CA GLY A 112 14.14 8.39 2.92
C GLY A 112 13.33 7.09 2.93
N ILE A 113 12.33 6.96 2.07
CA ILE A 113 11.48 5.78 1.94
C ILE A 113 12.15 4.77 1.01
N VAL A 114 12.22 3.51 1.44
CA VAL A 114 12.71 2.41 0.59
C VAL A 114 11.78 2.26 -0.61
N CYS A 115 12.35 2.36 -1.82
CA CYS A 115 11.63 2.31 -3.09
C CYS A 115 12.25 1.26 -4.03
N VAL A 116 11.49 0.20 -4.33
CA VAL A 116 11.92 -0.95 -5.15
C VAL A 116 11.14 -1.06 -6.46
N ARG A 117 11.56 -1.96 -7.37
CA ARG A 117 11.05 -2.00 -8.74
C ARG A 117 10.25 -3.24 -9.09
N SER A 118 10.16 -4.18 -8.16
CA SER A 118 9.41 -5.42 -8.35
C SER A 118 8.56 -5.77 -7.13
N LEU A 119 7.48 -6.52 -7.37
CA LEU A 119 6.65 -7.07 -6.30
C LEU A 119 7.42 -8.02 -5.39
N GLY A 120 8.38 -8.77 -5.95
CA GLY A 120 9.23 -9.68 -5.18
C GLY A 120 10.08 -8.93 -4.16
N GLU A 121 10.81 -7.90 -4.60
CA GLU A 121 11.61 -7.06 -3.70
C GLU A 121 10.74 -6.34 -2.66
N LEU A 122 9.55 -5.87 -3.05
CA LEU A 122 8.62 -5.25 -2.11
C LEU A 122 8.27 -6.23 -0.99
N GLY A 123 7.99 -7.48 -1.34
CA GLY A 123 7.69 -8.52 -0.37
C GLY A 123 8.84 -8.84 0.57
N GLU A 124 10.06 -8.97 0.05
CA GLU A 124 11.23 -9.22 0.88
C GLU A 124 11.50 -8.06 1.86
N VAL A 125 11.41 -6.81 1.40
CA VAL A 125 11.64 -5.63 2.24
C VAL A 125 10.56 -5.50 3.31
N VAL A 126 9.27 -5.65 2.95
CA VAL A 126 8.16 -5.61 3.90
C VAL A 126 8.33 -6.71 4.94
N ARG A 127 8.62 -7.94 4.50
CA ARG A 127 8.84 -9.09 5.40
C ARG A 127 10.02 -8.83 6.34
N GLY A 128 11.17 -8.42 5.82
CA GLY A 128 12.37 -8.14 6.62
C GLY A 128 12.10 -7.07 7.68
N ARG A 129 11.39 -6.00 7.30
CA ARG A 129 11.00 -4.95 8.24
C ARG A 129 10.08 -5.45 9.36
N VAL A 130 9.14 -6.33 9.02
CA VAL A 130 8.21 -6.90 10.00
C VAL A 130 8.93 -7.85 10.96
N VAL A 131 9.79 -8.72 10.43
CA VAL A 131 10.58 -9.65 11.25
C VAL A 131 11.47 -8.88 12.23
N GLY A 132 12.17 -7.84 11.78
CA GLY A 132 13.00 -7.02 12.66
C GLY A 132 12.22 -6.18 13.70
N LEU A 133 10.88 -6.13 13.63
CA LEU A 133 10.03 -5.52 14.65
C LEU A 133 9.44 -6.55 15.63
N LEU A 134 9.57 -7.85 15.34
CA LEU A 134 9.12 -8.94 16.20
C LEU A 134 10.24 -9.44 17.12
N GLU A 135 11.49 -9.12 16.80
CA GLU A 135 12.69 -9.32 17.62
C GLU A 135 12.83 -8.21 18.68
#